data_AF-A0A7J5UKP9-F1
#
_entry.id   AF-A0A7J5UKP9-F1
#
_cell.length_a   1.000
_cell.length_b   1.000
_cell.length_c   1.000
_cell.angle_alpha   90.00
_cell.angle_beta   90.00
_cell.angle_gamma   90.00
#
_symmetry.space_group_name_H-M   'P 1'
#
loop_
_entity.id
_entity.type
_entity.pdbx_description
1 polymer ?
#
loop_
_entity_poly.entity_id
_entity_poly.type
_entity_poly.pdbx_seq_one_letter_code
_entity_poly.pdbx_strand_id
1 'polypeptide(L)'
;MAGGCAAVALAAWSLRSDRPARLFLALTAAAVLTLLASPTTFRHYGALAAVPVSVVLGLAVQRVRDGPVRHRRAGQALVAGGAAVVVAGAVMSLGPVNGPFPRVLAAAARRVDGCVTADDPTALVLMDTLARDLARGCRVWVDVSGLTYDPARPTHGTPRRQDRPWQHEVLEYLASGAATLVHRDATGLDAASRETVAGWPVLAQADGYRLRAPGP
;
A
#
# COMPACT_ATOMS: atom_id res chain seq x y z
N MET A 1 -11.55 -15.76 -1.88
CA MET A 1 -11.74 -15.18 -0.53
C MET A 1 -12.72 -16.00 0.33
N ALA A 2 -13.90 -16.39 -0.16
CA ALA A 2 -14.90 -17.14 0.62
C ALA A 2 -14.37 -18.43 1.31
N GLY A 3 -13.55 -19.22 0.62
CA GLY A 3 -12.95 -20.43 1.19
C GLY A 3 -11.97 -20.18 2.34
N GLY A 4 -11.26 -19.05 2.34
CA GLY A 4 -10.32 -18.68 3.41
C GLY A 4 -11.04 -18.31 4.69
N CYS A 5 -12.10 -17.49 4.60
CA CYS A 5 -12.91 -17.12 5.76
C CYS A 5 -13.59 -18.33 6.39
N ALA A 6 -14.11 -19.26 5.57
CA ALA A 6 -14.73 -20.49 6.05
C ALA A 6 -13.73 -21.40 6.80
N ALA A 7 -12.50 -21.55 6.27
CA ALA A 7 -11.46 -22.33 6.92
C ALA A 7 -11.05 -21.76 8.29
N VAL A 8 -10.90 -20.43 8.38
CA VAL A 8 -10.57 -19.75 9.65
C VAL A 8 -11.72 -19.86 10.65
N ALA A 9 -12.97 -19.70 10.22
CA ALA A 9 -14.14 -19.84 11.09
C ALA A 9 -14.28 -21.28 11.63
N LEU A 10 -14.08 -22.29 10.78
CA LEU A 10 -14.09 -23.70 11.19
C LEU A 10 -12.95 -24.04 12.14
N ALA A 11 -11.73 -23.53 11.87
CA ALA A 11 -10.58 -23.69 12.76
C ALA A 11 -10.87 -23.06 14.13
N ALA A 12 -11.36 -21.82 14.16
CA ALA A 12 -11.73 -21.11 15.38
C ALA A 12 -12.81 -21.87 16.17
N TRP A 13 -13.84 -22.36 15.49
CA TRP A 13 -14.90 -23.18 16.11
C TRP A 13 -14.36 -24.46 16.72
N SER A 14 -13.46 -25.16 16.03
CA SER A 14 -12.86 -26.42 16.52
C SER A 14 -12.03 -26.24 17.79
N LEU A 15 -11.47 -25.04 17.99
CA LEU A 15 -10.58 -24.68 19.10
C LEU A 15 -11.28 -23.90 20.21
N ARG A 16 -12.59 -23.61 20.09
CA ARG A 16 -13.33 -22.73 21.03
C ARG A 16 -13.25 -23.14 22.51
N SER A 17 -13.05 -24.44 22.76
CA SER A 17 -12.97 -25.02 24.10
C SER A 17 -11.52 -25.15 24.61
N ASP A 18 -10.52 -24.93 23.76
CA ASP A 18 -9.11 -25.10 24.09
C ASP A 18 -8.58 -23.85 24.79
N ARG A 19 -8.29 -23.99 26.10
CA ARG A 19 -7.68 -22.91 26.90
C ARG A 19 -6.42 -22.29 26.28
N PRO A 20 -5.44 -23.06 25.74
CA PRO A 20 -4.25 -22.45 25.14
C PRO A 20 -4.54 -21.68 23.84
N ALA A 21 -5.64 -21.98 23.14
CA ALA A 21 -6.01 -21.28 21.91
C ALA A 21 -6.73 -19.94 22.15
N ARG A 22 -7.27 -19.70 23.35
CA ARG A 22 -8.11 -18.52 23.66
C ARG A 22 -7.45 -17.19 23.33
N LEU A 23 -6.16 -17.04 23.65
CA LEU A 23 -5.42 -15.82 23.36
C LEU A 23 -5.41 -15.53 21.86
N PHE A 24 -5.06 -16.52 21.04
CA PHE A 24 -4.97 -16.35 19.58
C PHE A 24 -6.34 -16.18 18.92
N LEU A 25 -7.38 -16.81 19.47
CA LEU A 25 -8.76 -16.56 19.06
C LEU A 25 -9.19 -15.13 19.37
N ALA A 26 -8.88 -14.63 20.57
CA ALA A 26 -9.13 -13.23 20.95
C ALA A 26 -8.35 -12.25 20.09
N LEU A 27 -7.06 -12.50 19.81
CA LEU A 27 -6.24 -11.66 18.91
C LEU A 27 -6.78 -11.68 17.47
N THR A 28 -7.21 -12.84 16.97
CA THR A 28 -7.85 -12.95 15.65
C THR A 28 -9.13 -12.13 15.61
N ALA A 29 -10.00 -12.28 16.62
CA ALA A 29 -11.25 -11.53 16.71
C ALA A 29 -10.99 -10.03 16.80
N ALA A 30 -10.05 -9.59 17.65
CA ALA A 30 -9.67 -8.19 17.78
C ALA A 30 -9.14 -7.64 16.45
N ALA A 31 -8.21 -8.32 15.79
CA ALA A 31 -7.68 -7.91 14.49
C ALA A 31 -8.78 -7.79 13.43
N VAL A 32 -9.69 -8.76 13.34
CA VAL A 32 -10.82 -8.73 12.40
C VAL A 32 -11.77 -7.58 12.73
N LEU A 33 -12.11 -7.38 14.01
CA LEU A 33 -12.97 -6.27 14.43
C LEU A 33 -12.34 -4.91 14.12
N THR A 34 -11.03 -4.75 14.36
CA THR A 34 -10.30 -3.54 13.97
C THR A 34 -10.37 -3.29 12.46
N LEU A 35 -10.20 -4.34 11.64
CA LEU A 35 -10.30 -4.22 10.18
C LEU A 35 -11.72 -3.87 9.72
N LEU A 36 -12.76 -4.40 10.38
CA LEU A 36 -14.16 -4.10 10.08
C LEU A 36 -14.57 -2.70 10.55
N ALA A 37 -14.02 -2.23 11.67
CA ALA A 37 -14.27 -0.90 12.21
C ALA A 37 -13.45 0.20 11.51
N SER A 38 -12.41 -0.18 10.75
CA SER A 38 -11.58 0.79 10.04
C SER A 38 -12.38 1.48 8.92
N PRO A 39 -12.48 2.82 8.94
CA PRO A 39 -13.20 3.56 7.90
C PRO A 39 -12.52 3.45 6.52
N THR A 40 -11.21 3.16 6.49
CA THR A 40 -10.45 2.91 5.27
C THR A 40 -9.94 1.47 5.24
N THR A 41 -10.17 0.77 4.14
CA THR A 41 -9.70 -0.62 3.96
C THR A 41 -8.74 -0.70 2.78
N PHE A 42 -7.50 -1.08 3.07
CA PHE A 42 -6.52 -1.42 2.04
C PHE A 42 -6.22 -2.92 2.09
N ARG A 43 -5.94 -3.53 0.93
CA ARG A 43 -5.69 -4.97 0.83
C ARG A 43 -4.56 -5.45 1.76
N HIS A 44 -3.54 -4.63 1.95
CA HIS A 44 -2.40 -4.94 2.81
C HIS A 44 -2.73 -4.92 4.31
N TYR A 45 -3.84 -4.30 4.74
CA TYR A 45 -4.26 -4.31 6.15
C TYR A 45 -4.64 -5.72 6.63
N GLY A 46 -4.95 -6.65 5.72
CA GLY A 46 -5.12 -8.06 6.07
C GLY A 46 -3.91 -8.68 6.78
N ALA A 47 -2.72 -8.10 6.63
CA ALA A 47 -1.53 -8.50 7.37
C ALA A 47 -1.70 -8.41 8.90
N LEU A 48 -2.54 -7.50 9.40
CA LEU A 48 -2.83 -7.37 10.83
C LEU A 48 -3.37 -8.66 11.44
N ALA A 49 -4.20 -9.39 10.70
CA ALA A 49 -4.77 -10.66 11.14
C ALA A 49 -3.89 -11.88 10.77
N ALA A 50 -2.85 -11.71 9.94
CA ALA A 50 -2.11 -12.83 9.35
C ALA A 50 -1.44 -13.72 10.42
N VAL A 51 -0.76 -13.10 11.39
CA VAL A 51 -0.07 -13.83 12.47
C VAL A 51 -1.07 -14.62 13.33
N PRO A 52 -2.09 -14.02 13.97
CA PRO A 52 -3.00 -14.79 14.83
C PRO A 52 -3.81 -15.84 14.03
N VAL A 53 -4.21 -15.55 12.78
CA VAL A 53 -4.87 -16.52 11.90
C VAL A 53 -3.96 -17.73 11.61
N SER A 54 -2.67 -17.50 11.34
CA SER A 54 -1.71 -18.58 11.06
C SER A 54 -1.57 -19.54 12.25
N VAL A 55 -1.55 -19.01 13.47
CA VAL A 55 -1.47 -19.81 14.70
C VAL A 55 -2.76 -20.61 14.92
N VAL A 56 -3.93 -19.99 14.75
CA VAL A 56 -5.24 -20.68 14.85
C VAL A 56 -5.35 -21.83 13.85
N LEU A 57 -4.90 -21.62 12.60
CA LEU A 57 -4.87 -22.67 11.59
C LEU A 57 -3.88 -23.80 11.97
N GLY A 58 -2.69 -23.45 12.46
CA GLY A 58 -1.70 -24.43 12.92
C GLY A 58 -2.20 -25.29 14.09
N LEU A 59 -2.83 -24.67 15.09
CA LEU A 59 -3.44 -25.38 16.22
C LEU A 59 -4.59 -26.29 15.78
N ALA A 60 -5.42 -25.85 14.85
CA ALA A 60 -6.50 -26.67 14.31
C ALA A 60 -5.96 -27.88 13.53
N VAL A 61 -4.90 -27.69 12.75
CA VAL A 61 -4.19 -28.79 12.08
C VAL A 61 -3.62 -29.78 13.10
N GLN A 62 -2.97 -29.30 14.15
CA GLN A 62 -2.41 -30.14 15.21
C GLN A 62 -3.51 -30.97 15.89
N ARG A 63 -4.63 -30.33 16.26
CA ARG A 63 -5.79 -31.00 16.87
C ARG A 63 -6.37 -32.10 15.99
N VAL A 64 -6.38 -31.92 14.67
CA VAL A 64 -6.85 -32.97 13.75
C VAL A 64 -5.83 -34.10 13.59
N ARG A 65 -4.53 -33.80 13.65
CA ARG A 65 -3.46 -34.82 13.62
C ARG A 65 -3.48 -35.70 14.86
N ASP A 66 -3.70 -35.10 16.02
CA ASP A 66 -3.72 -35.78 17.32
C ASP A 66 -5.07 -36.48 17.59
N GLY A 67 -6.09 -36.18 16.78
CA GLY A 67 -7.43 -36.76 16.86
C GLY A 67 -7.59 -38.15 16.22
N PRO A 68 -8.79 -38.73 16.28
CA PRO A 68 -9.07 -40.06 15.76
C PRO A 68 -8.81 -40.16 14.25
N VAL A 69 -8.31 -41.32 13.79
CA VAL A 69 -7.93 -41.61 12.39
C VAL A 69 -9.02 -41.23 11.37
N ARG A 70 -10.30 -41.33 11.76
CA ARG A 70 -11.47 -40.93 10.96
C ARG A 70 -11.42 -39.48 10.46
N HIS A 71 -10.71 -38.59 11.15
CA HIS A 71 -10.61 -37.17 10.82
C HIS A 71 -9.33 -36.81 10.06
N ARG A 72 -8.44 -37.77 9.76
CA ARG A 72 -7.15 -37.50 9.07
C ARG A 72 -7.31 -36.88 7.69
N ARG A 73 -8.33 -37.30 6.91
CA ARG A 73 -8.59 -36.71 5.58
C ARG A 73 -9.00 -35.24 5.67
N ALA A 74 -9.79 -34.88 6.70
CA ALA A 74 -10.14 -33.48 6.96
C ALA A 74 -8.92 -32.65 7.40
N GLY A 75 -8.02 -33.25 8.18
CA GLY A 75 -6.76 -32.61 8.59
C GLY A 75 -5.80 -32.40 7.42
N GLN A 76 -5.69 -33.39 6.53
CA GLN A 76 -4.91 -33.28 5.30
C GLN A 76 -5.48 -32.20 4.37
N ALA A 77 -6.81 -32.11 4.24
CA ALA A 77 -7.46 -31.05 3.47
C ALA A 77 -7.23 -29.65 4.07
N LEU A 78 -7.28 -29.51 5.40
CA LEU A 78 -6.95 -28.27 6.11
C LEU A 78 -5.48 -27.85 5.92
N VAL A 79 -4.54 -28.79 6.03
CA VAL A 79 -3.11 -28.53 5.79
C VAL A 79 -2.87 -28.12 4.34
N ALA A 80 -3.43 -28.86 3.38
CA ALA A 80 -3.30 -28.55 1.96
C ALA A 80 -3.91 -27.18 1.62
N GLY A 81 -5.08 -26.85 2.20
CA GLY A 81 -5.72 -25.55 2.05
C GLY A 81 -4.90 -24.42 2.66
N GLY A 82 -4.37 -24.60 3.87
CA GLY A 82 -3.49 -23.63 4.53
C GLY A 82 -2.19 -23.40 3.74
N ALA A 83 -1.55 -24.47 3.27
CA ALA A 83 -0.37 -24.38 2.42
C ALA A 83 -0.67 -23.67 1.09
N ALA A 84 -1.81 -23.96 0.46
CA ALA A 84 -2.23 -23.27 -0.76
C ALA A 84 -2.47 -21.77 -0.52
N VAL A 85 -3.04 -21.37 0.63
CA VAL A 85 -3.20 -19.96 0.99
C VAL A 85 -1.85 -19.28 1.25
N VAL A 86 -0.92 -19.94 1.93
CA VAL A 86 0.43 -19.40 2.17
C VAL A 86 1.18 -19.24 0.85
N VAL A 87 1.15 -20.26 -0.02
CA VAL A 87 1.79 -20.22 -1.34
C VAL A 87 1.15 -19.14 -2.21
N ALA A 88 -0.18 -19.06 -2.26
CA ALA A 88 -0.87 -18.01 -3.00
C ALA A 88 -0.52 -16.61 -2.45
N GLY A 89 -0.49 -16.45 -1.13
CA GLY A 89 -0.09 -15.20 -0.48
C GLY A 89 1.36 -14.83 -0.79
N ALA A 90 2.28 -15.79 -0.75
CA ALA A 90 3.68 -15.59 -1.11
C ALA A 90 3.82 -15.19 -2.58
N VAL A 91 3.16 -15.89 -3.51
CA VAL A 91 3.16 -15.56 -4.94
C VAL A 91 2.57 -14.18 -5.20
N MET A 92 1.49 -13.81 -4.52
CA MET A 92 0.92 -12.46 -4.61
C MET A 92 1.81 -11.38 -3.98
N SER A 93 2.72 -11.77 -3.08
CA SER A 93 3.68 -10.87 -2.42
C SER A 93 5.03 -10.79 -3.15
N LEU A 94 5.26 -11.67 -4.14
CA LEU A 94 6.37 -11.54 -5.09
C LEU A 94 6.06 -10.39 -6.06
N GLY A 95 6.11 -9.16 -5.53
CA GLY A 95 6.17 -7.96 -6.35
C GLY A 95 7.55 -7.80 -6.98
N PRO A 96 7.70 -6.88 -7.95
CA PRO A 96 9.01 -6.50 -8.44
C PRO A 96 9.89 -6.09 -7.25
N VAL A 97 11.05 -6.71 -7.11
CA VAL A 97 12.10 -6.15 -6.24
C VAL A 97 12.49 -4.84 -6.91
N ASN A 98 12.15 -3.71 -6.28
CA ASN A 98 12.49 -2.41 -6.84
C ASN A 98 14.02 -2.33 -6.95
N GLY A 99 14.51 -2.12 -8.17
CA GLY A 99 15.93 -1.84 -8.42
C GLY A 99 16.38 -0.55 -7.71
N PRO A 100 17.69 -0.29 -7.66
CA PRO A 100 18.19 0.94 -7.07
C PRO A 100 17.62 2.16 -7.80
N PHE A 101 17.27 3.22 -7.05
CA PHE A 101 16.78 4.45 -7.64
C PHE A 101 17.88 5.13 -8.50
N PRO A 102 17.58 5.67 -9.69
CA PRO A 102 18.60 6.17 -10.60
C PRO A 102 19.38 7.37 -10.03
N ARG A 103 20.68 7.20 -9.81
CA ARG A 103 21.56 8.25 -9.23
C ARG A 103 21.63 9.52 -10.09
N VAL A 104 21.37 9.42 -11.40
CA VAL A 104 21.33 10.58 -12.31
C VAL A 104 20.23 11.57 -11.94
N LEU A 105 19.10 11.09 -11.40
CA LEU A 105 18.01 11.96 -10.96
C LEU A 105 18.42 12.75 -9.71
N ALA A 106 19.07 12.09 -8.74
CA ALA A 106 19.63 12.77 -7.58
C ALA A 106 20.67 13.82 -7.97
N ALA A 107 21.55 13.49 -8.93
CA ALA A 107 22.56 14.43 -9.44
C ALA A 107 21.93 15.66 -10.12
N ALA A 108 20.86 15.47 -10.89
CA ALA A 108 20.13 16.56 -11.52
C ALA A 108 19.36 17.40 -10.49
N ALA A 109 18.67 16.77 -9.55
CA ALA A 109 17.89 17.45 -8.52
C ALA A 109 18.77 18.30 -7.57
N ARG A 110 20.03 17.91 -7.36
CA ARG A 110 21.02 18.73 -6.65
C ARG A 110 21.38 20.05 -7.35
N ARG A 111 21.26 20.11 -8.68
CA ARG A 111 21.55 21.31 -9.50
C ARG A 111 20.35 22.25 -9.61
N VAL A 112 19.19 21.85 -9.13
CA VAL A 112 17.98 22.68 -9.15
C VAL A 112 18.09 23.73 -8.04
N ASP A 113 18.14 25.01 -8.43
CA ASP A 113 18.00 26.13 -7.52
C ASP A 113 16.51 26.40 -7.26
N GLY A 114 15.96 25.68 -6.28
CA GLY A 114 14.58 25.81 -5.84
C GLY A 114 14.06 24.55 -5.15
N CYS A 115 12.74 24.48 -5.01
CA CYS A 115 12.05 23.34 -4.41
C CYS A 115 11.83 22.22 -5.44
N VAL A 116 11.96 20.96 -5.01
CA VAL A 116 11.60 19.80 -5.83
C VAL A 116 10.30 19.20 -5.31
N THR A 117 9.32 19.05 -6.18
CA THR A 117 8.01 18.45 -5.87
C THR A 117 7.93 17.02 -6.41
N ALA A 118 7.07 16.20 -5.83
CA ALA A 118 6.83 14.84 -6.33
C ALA A 118 5.43 14.36 -5.97
N ASP A 119 4.88 13.43 -6.76
CA ASP A 119 3.62 12.74 -6.42
C ASP A 119 3.78 11.69 -5.31
N ASP A 120 5.03 11.38 -4.95
CA ASP A 120 5.45 10.53 -3.84
C ASP A 120 6.68 11.16 -3.16
N PRO A 121 6.65 11.49 -1.86
CA PRO A 121 7.82 12.03 -1.17
C PRO A 121 8.98 11.03 -1.09
N THR A 122 8.74 9.72 -1.31
CA THR A 122 9.79 8.71 -1.43
C THR A 122 10.79 9.08 -2.52
N ALA A 123 10.34 9.66 -3.63
CA ALA A 123 11.24 10.14 -4.69
C ALA A 123 12.15 11.27 -4.20
N LEU A 124 11.66 12.17 -3.34
CA LEU A 124 12.46 13.24 -2.74
C LEU A 124 13.50 12.70 -1.75
N VAL A 125 13.18 11.63 -1.02
CA VAL A 125 14.14 10.92 -0.16
C VAL A 125 15.21 10.27 -1.02
N LEU A 126 14.82 9.54 -2.06
CA LEU A 126 15.74 8.80 -2.94
C LEU A 126 16.63 9.73 -3.79
N MET A 127 16.16 10.93 -4.10
CA MET A 127 16.96 11.99 -4.73
C MET A 127 17.83 12.79 -3.75
N ASP A 128 17.72 12.54 -2.45
CA ASP A 128 18.39 13.28 -1.38
C ASP A 128 18.04 14.79 -1.39
N THR A 129 16.78 15.13 -1.70
CA THR A 129 16.29 16.51 -1.72
C THR A 129 15.34 16.83 -0.57
N LEU A 130 14.69 15.84 0.04
CA LEU A 130 13.67 16.08 1.07
C LEU A 130 14.18 16.96 2.22
N ALA A 131 15.31 16.59 2.83
CA ALA A 131 15.85 17.33 3.98
C ALA A 131 16.23 18.77 3.62
N ARG A 132 16.86 18.96 2.44
CA ARG A 132 17.22 20.28 1.91
C ARG A 132 15.98 21.13 1.67
N ASP A 133 14.96 20.56 1.03
CA ASP A 133 13.75 21.28 0.66
C ASP A 133 12.95 21.69 1.90
N LEU A 134 12.85 20.81 2.91
CA LEU A 134 12.27 21.15 4.22
C LEU A 134 13.05 22.27 4.92
N ALA A 135 14.39 22.20 4.93
CA ALA A 135 15.23 23.25 5.53
C ALA A 135 15.10 24.61 4.83
N ARG A 136 14.72 24.62 3.54
CA ARG A 136 14.46 25.82 2.74
C ARG A 136 13.00 26.31 2.84
N GLY A 137 12.16 25.65 3.64
CA GLY A 137 10.74 26.01 3.78
C GLY A 137 9.88 25.63 2.56
N CYS A 138 10.34 24.70 1.72
CA CYS A 138 9.58 24.21 0.58
C CYS A 138 8.34 23.45 1.04
N ARG A 139 7.24 23.63 0.29
CA ARG A 139 6.02 22.85 0.50
C ARG A 139 6.26 21.40 0.07
N VAL A 140 6.05 20.47 0.98
CA VAL A 140 6.10 19.02 0.70
C VAL A 140 4.75 18.41 1.07
N TRP A 141 4.12 17.72 0.12
CA TRP A 141 2.93 16.93 0.40
C TRP A 141 3.36 15.51 0.74
N VAL A 142 2.98 15.04 1.92
CA VAL A 142 3.31 13.68 2.39
C VAL A 142 2.64 12.62 1.51
N ASP A 143 1.44 12.91 1.01
CA ASP A 143 0.79 12.09 -0.01
C ASP A 143 -0.24 12.92 -0.76
N VAL A 144 -0.05 13.11 -2.07
CA VAL A 144 -1.03 13.79 -2.91
C VAL A 144 -2.36 13.03 -3.00
N SER A 145 -2.35 11.72 -2.76
CA SER A 145 -3.57 10.94 -2.65
C SER A 145 -4.29 11.09 -1.32
N GLY A 146 -3.57 11.55 -0.28
CA GLY A 146 -4.10 11.82 1.05
C GLY A 146 -5.29 12.78 1.04
N LEU A 147 -5.22 13.78 0.15
CA LEU A 147 -6.25 14.80 -0.03
C LEU A 147 -7.64 14.22 -0.34
N THR A 148 -7.72 13.06 -1.00
CA THR A 148 -8.99 12.40 -1.31
C THR A 148 -9.73 11.90 -0.06
N TYR A 149 -9.00 11.68 1.04
CA TYR A 149 -9.56 11.11 2.27
C TYR A 149 -10.04 12.16 3.26
N ASP A 150 -9.88 13.45 2.96
CA ASP A 150 -10.40 14.53 3.82
C ASP A 150 -11.93 14.57 3.75
N PRO A 151 -12.65 14.27 4.86
CA PRO A 151 -14.11 14.28 4.88
C PRO A 151 -14.71 15.68 4.82
N ALA A 152 -13.91 16.73 5.09
CA ALA A 152 -14.37 18.11 4.99
C ALA A 152 -14.45 18.62 3.54
N ARG A 153 -13.87 17.89 2.58
CA ARG A 153 -13.89 18.29 1.17
C ARG A 153 -15.27 18.06 0.54
N PRO A 154 -15.81 19.03 -0.22
CA PRO A 154 -17.06 18.86 -0.96
C PRO A 154 -17.06 17.68 -1.94
N THR A 155 -15.88 17.31 -2.44
CA THR A 155 -15.70 16.21 -3.40
C THR A 155 -15.39 14.87 -2.75
N HIS A 156 -15.49 14.76 -1.42
CA HIS A 156 -15.23 13.52 -0.69
C HIS A 156 -15.98 12.33 -1.30
N GLY A 157 -15.28 11.21 -1.52
CA GLY A 157 -15.82 10.02 -2.18
C GLY A 157 -15.84 10.06 -3.72
N THR A 158 -15.55 11.21 -4.34
CA THR A 158 -15.41 11.31 -5.80
C THR A 158 -14.12 10.62 -6.25
N PRO A 159 -14.16 9.78 -7.29
CA PRO A 159 -12.92 9.21 -7.85
C PRO A 159 -11.97 10.32 -8.31
N ARG A 160 -10.70 10.29 -7.87
CA ARG A 160 -9.67 11.32 -8.19
C ARG A 160 -9.67 11.77 -9.65
N ARG A 161 -9.73 10.82 -10.59
CA ARG A 161 -9.73 11.10 -12.05
C ARG A 161 -10.91 11.97 -12.53
N GLN A 162 -11.97 12.08 -11.75
CA GLN A 162 -13.19 12.84 -12.03
C GLN A 162 -13.32 14.08 -11.13
N ASP A 163 -12.50 14.17 -10.07
CA ASP A 163 -12.50 15.26 -9.11
C ASP A 163 -11.67 16.44 -9.62
N ARG A 164 -12.32 17.38 -10.32
CA ARG A 164 -11.65 18.56 -10.91
C ARG A 164 -10.92 19.43 -9.87
N PRO A 165 -11.51 19.78 -8.70
CA PRO A 165 -10.76 20.46 -7.64
C PRO A 165 -9.49 19.71 -7.23
N TRP A 166 -9.56 18.40 -7.03
CA TRP A 166 -8.38 17.60 -6.69
C TRP A 166 -7.32 17.62 -7.80
N GLN A 167 -7.72 17.48 -9.08
CA GLN A 167 -6.78 17.55 -10.21
C GLN A 167 -6.04 18.89 -10.23
N HIS A 168 -6.77 19.99 -10.03
CA HIS A 168 -6.21 21.33 -10.03
C HIS A 168 -5.19 21.53 -8.89
N GLU A 169 -5.56 21.18 -7.66
CA GLU A 169 -4.69 21.36 -6.49
C GLU A 169 -3.41 20.52 -6.57
N VAL A 170 -3.51 19.28 -7.06
CA VAL A 170 -2.33 18.42 -7.24
C VAL A 170 -1.44 18.94 -8.37
N LEU A 171 -2.03 19.37 -9.49
CA LEU A 171 -1.25 19.94 -10.59
C LEU A 171 -0.57 21.25 -10.19
N GLU A 172 -1.26 22.12 -9.43
CA GLU A 172 -0.69 23.35 -8.86
C GLU A 172 0.46 23.04 -7.91
N TYR A 173 0.31 22.04 -7.04
CA TYR A 173 1.40 21.58 -6.17
C TYR A 173 2.60 21.09 -6.99
N LEU A 174 2.38 20.22 -7.97
CA LEU A 174 3.46 19.71 -8.82
C LEU A 174 4.15 20.84 -9.59
N ALA A 175 3.38 21.80 -10.11
CA ALA A 175 3.87 22.95 -10.85
C ALA A 175 4.59 23.99 -9.98
N SER A 176 4.35 24.02 -8.67
CA SER A 176 4.98 24.97 -7.75
C SER A 176 6.49 24.74 -7.52
N GLY A 177 7.01 23.58 -7.92
CA GLY A 177 8.44 23.26 -7.82
C GLY A 177 9.26 23.85 -8.95
N ALA A 178 10.55 24.12 -8.68
CA ALA A 178 11.54 24.38 -9.73
C ALA A 178 11.87 23.10 -10.52
N ALA A 179 11.65 21.94 -9.90
CA ALA A 179 11.59 20.66 -10.58
C ALA A 179 10.52 19.77 -9.96
N THR A 180 10.03 18.80 -10.73
CA THR A 180 8.99 17.87 -10.31
C THR A 180 9.22 16.47 -10.86
N LEU A 181 8.83 15.45 -10.10
CA LEU A 181 8.90 14.06 -10.51
C LEU A 181 7.56 13.38 -10.23
N VAL A 182 6.90 12.94 -11.30
CA VAL A 182 5.65 12.16 -11.24
C VAL A 182 5.97 10.76 -11.75
N HIS A 183 5.81 9.74 -10.90
CA HIS A 183 6.16 8.36 -11.25
C HIS A 183 5.11 7.31 -10.87
N ARG A 184 4.13 7.63 -10.03
CA ARG A 184 3.12 6.66 -9.62
C ARG A 184 2.00 6.60 -10.67
N ASP A 185 1.81 5.44 -11.29
CA ASP A 185 0.67 5.18 -12.17
C ASP A 185 -0.69 5.39 -11.45
N ALA A 186 -0.70 5.14 -10.14
CA ALA A 186 -1.87 5.24 -9.28
C ALA A 186 -2.04 6.61 -8.59
N THR A 187 -1.34 7.68 -9.03
CA THR A 187 -1.55 9.05 -8.54
C THR A 187 -2.96 9.54 -8.81
N GLY A 188 -3.62 9.03 -9.86
CA GLY A 188 -5.01 9.39 -10.15
C GLY A 188 -5.16 10.69 -10.95
N LEU A 189 -4.07 11.20 -11.53
CA LEU A 189 -4.12 12.26 -12.54
C LEU A 189 -4.97 11.80 -13.75
N ASP A 190 -5.82 12.69 -14.25
CA ASP A 190 -6.61 12.47 -15.46
C ASP A 190 -5.74 12.53 -16.74
N ALA A 191 -6.35 12.49 -17.92
CA ALA A 191 -5.59 12.54 -19.17
C ALA A 191 -4.95 13.93 -19.38
N ALA A 192 -5.71 14.99 -19.15
CA ALA A 192 -5.27 16.36 -19.36
C ALA A 192 -4.10 16.73 -18.43
N SER A 193 -4.21 16.44 -17.14
CA SER A 193 -3.16 16.73 -16.17
C SER A 193 -1.88 15.93 -16.45
N ARG A 194 -2.01 14.68 -16.90
CA ARG A 194 -0.86 13.89 -17.34
C ARG A 194 -0.20 14.48 -18.58
N GLU A 195 -0.97 14.99 -19.52
CA GLU A 195 -0.46 15.64 -20.72
C GLU A 195 0.27 16.95 -20.38
N THR A 196 -0.27 17.76 -19.46
CA THR A 196 0.41 18.94 -18.93
C THR A 196 1.77 18.58 -18.34
N VAL A 197 1.83 17.60 -17.42
CA VAL A 197 3.09 17.14 -16.82
C VAL A 197 4.03 16.59 -17.89
N ALA A 198 3.52 15.85 -18.87
CA ALA A 198 4.32 15.27 -19.94
C ALA A 198 4.94 16.33 -20.87
N GLY A 199 4.30 17.50 -21.01
CA GLY A 199 4.77 18.63 -21.79
C GLY A 199 5.93 19.41 -21.14
N TRP A 200 6.11 19.31 -19.81
CA TRP A 200 7.18 20.03 -19.12
C TRP A 200 8.59 19.57 -19.53
N PRO A 201 9.56 20.49 -19.71
CA PRO A 201 10.94 20.15 -20.07
C PRO A 201 11.57 19.08 -19.17
N VAL A 202 12.24 18.09 -19.76
CA VAL A 202 12.94 17.03 -19.01
C VAL A 202 14.32 17.52 -18.59
N LEU A 203 14.59 17.54 -17.30
CA LEU A 203 15.90 17.87 -16.72
C LEU A 203 16.81 16.65 -16.63
N ALA A 204 16.23 15.48 -16.32
CA ALA A 204 16.91 14.20 -16.30
C ALA A 204 15.93 13.04 -16.46
N GLN A 205 16.41 11.93 -17.00
CA GLN A 205 15.63 10.71 -17.18
C GLN A 205 16.50 9.46 -17.01
N ALA A 206 15.92 8.42 -16.39
CA ALA A 206 16.50 7.08 -16.31
C ALA A 206 15.43 6.09 -15.83
N ASP A 207 15.48 4.85 -16.31
CA ASP A 207 14.67 3.73 -15.83
C ASP A 207 13.17 4.05 -15.71
N GLY A 208 12.62 4.79 -16.67
CA GLY A 208 11.21 5.20 -16.71
C GLY A 208 10.86 6.45 -15.87
N TYR A 209 11.76 6.91 -15.01
CA TYR A 209 11.61 8.14 -14.24
C TYR A 209 12.01 9.36 -15.07
N ARG A 210 11.29 10.46 -14.88
CA ARG A 210 11.54 11.75 -15.54
C ARG A 210 11.43 12.86 -14.52
N LEU A 211 12.55 13.52 -14.23
CA LEU A 211 12.58 14.78 -13.50
C LEU A 211 12.35 15.90 -14.51
N ARG A 212 11.35 16.75 -14.27
CA ARG A 212 10.93 17.80 -15.19
C ARG A 212 11.00 19.16 -14.53
N ALA A 213 11.18 20.21 -15.31
CA ALA A 213 11.01 21.59 -14.86
C ALA A 213 9.59 22.04 -15.20
N PRO A 214 8.71 22.30 -14.22
CA PRO A 214 7.43 22.94 -14.50
C PRO A 214 7.64 24.24 -15.26
N GLY A 215 6.87 24.43 -16.33
CA GLY A 215 6.77 25.69 -17.07
C GLY A 215 5.36 26.27 -16.94
N PRO A 216 5.19 27.58 -17.16
CA PRO A 216 3.88 28.16 -17.45
C PRO A 216 3.23 27.50 -18.68
#